data_AF-K1SVN2-F1
#
_entry.id   AF-K1SVN2-F1
#
_cell.length_a   1.000
_cell.length_b   1.000
_cell.length_c   1.000
_cell.angle_alpha   90.00
_cell.angle_beta   90.00
_cell.angle_gamma   90.00
#
_symmetry.space_group_name_H-M   'P 1'
#
loop_
_entity.id
_entity.type
_entity.pdbx_description
1 polymer ?
#
loop_
_entity_poly.entity_id
_entity_poly.type
_entity_poly.pdbx_seq_one_letter_code
_entity_poly.pdbx_strand_id
1 'polypeptide(L)'
;MIVMKNRSELREVAMKCLYQVYIMQPTKLEYDIKSIIHEQLEVENDFVNMLVFGVIEKEKEIDELADKYLVDWKIERLNKVDKAILSIGIYELVFTDIPSIVAINEAVELSKKYSDEAVTKMINGVLDNIYHNEDLDER
;
A
#
# COMPACT_ATOMS: atom_id res chain seq x y z
N MET A 1 28.68 3.72 1.11
CA MET A 1 28.00 4.12 2.37
C MET A 1 26.53 3.78 2.17
N ILE A 2 26.00 2.80 2.91
CA ILE A 2 24.59 2.43 2.79
C ILE A 2 23.79 3.54 3.48
N VAL A 3 23.01 4.30 2.72
CA VAL A 3 22.12 5.32 3.29
C VAL A 3 20.98 4.58 3.98
N MET A 4 20.85 4.73 5.30
CA MET A 4 19.69 4.19 6.03
C MET A 4 18.44 4.94 5.59
N LYS A 5 17.51 4.21 4.98
CA LYS A 5 16.19 4.73 4.60
C LYS A 5 15.29 4.88 5.81
N ASN A 6 14.53 5.97 5.87
CA ASN A 6 13.48 6.16 6.88
C ASN A 6 12.19 5.40 6.50
N ARG A 7 11.19 5.36 7.39
CA ARG A 7 9.92 4.65 7.17
C ARG A 7 9.19 5.11 5.90
N SER A 8 9.15 6.40 5.62
CA SER A 8 8.49 6.95 4.41
C SER A 8 9.21 6.49 3.14
N GLU A 9 10.54 6.49 3.12
CA GLU A 9 11.33 5.98 2.00
C GLU A 9 11.16 4.46 1.82
N LEU A 10 10.96 3.71 2.91
CA LEU A 10 10.72 2.27 2.86
C LEU A 10 9.29 1.94 2.38
N ARG A 11 8.28 2.78 2.64
CA ARG A 11 6.95 2.65 2.00
C ARG A 11 7.02 2.84 0.50
N GLU A 12 7.83 3.78 0.04
CA GLU A 12 8.06 3.97 -1.40
C GLU A 12 8.73 2.74 -2.04
N VAL A 13 9.66 2.10 -1.33
CA VAL A 13 10.24 0.81 -1.75
C VAL A 13 9.16 -0.27 -1.83
N ALA A 14 8.34 -0.43 -0.79
CA ALA A 14 7.26 -1.41 -0.77
C ALA A 14 6.24 -1.18 -1.91
N MET A 15 5.91 0.08 -2.21
CA MET A 15 5.05 0.46 -3.33
C MET A 15 5.63 -0.01 -4.66
N LYS A 16 6.94 0.19 -4.90
CA LYS A 16 7.62 -0.26 -6.12
C LYS A 16 7.59 -1.79 -6.25
N CYS A 17 7.77 -2.51 -5.15
CA CYS A 17 7.66 -3.98 -5.13
C CYS A 17 6.23 -4.42 -5.49
N LEU A 18 5.22 -3.86 -4.85
CA LEU A 18 3.82 -4.20 -5.09
C LEU A 18 3.36 -3.83 -6.50
N TYR A 19 3.82 -2.71 -7.04
CA TYR A 19 3.62 -2.33 -8.43
C TYR A 19 4.10 -3.44 -9.39
N GLN A 20 5.31 -3.96 -9.17
CA GLN A 20 5.85 -5.06 -9.99
C GLN A 20 5.01 -6.33 -9.81
N VAL A 21 4.66 -6.69 -8.58
CA VAL A 21 3.79 -7.85 -8.29
C VAL A 21 2.47 -7.74 -9.04
N TYR A 22 1.81 -6.58 -9.02
CA TYR A 22 0.53 -6.38 -9.71
C TYR A 22 0.63 -6.36 -11.24
N ILE A 23 1.83 -6.16 -11.79
CA ILE A 23 2.10 -6.36 -13.23
C ILE A 23 2.30 -7.85 -13.53
N MET A 24 2.97 -8.59 -12.64
CA MET A 24 3.29 -10.00 -12.85
C MET A 24 2.09 -10.92 -12.63
N GLN A 25 1.24 -10.65 -11.63
CA GLN A 25 0.09 -11.49 -11.28
C GLN A 25 -0.79 -11.90 -12.49
N PRO A 26 -1.22 -10.99 -13.39
CA PRO A 26 -2.06 -11.37 -14.54
C PRO A 26 -1.35 -12.25 -15.56
N THR A 27 0.00 -12.22 -15.62
CA THR A 27 0.79 -13.00 -16.58
C THR A 27 0.81 -14.49 -16.25
N LYS A 28 0.53 -14.86 -14.99
CA LYS A 28 0.65 -16.23 -14.46
C LYS A 28 2.06 -16.83 -14.58
N LEU A 29 3.07 -16.01 -14.83
CA LEU A 29 4.46 -16.42 -14.75
C LEU A 29 4.84 -16.60 -13.27
N GLU A 30 5.71 -17.55 -12.99
CA GLU A 30 6.31 -17.68 -11.67
C GLU A 30 7.24 -16.49 -11.40
N TYR A 31 7.16 -15.95 -10.19
CA TYR A 31 8.03 -14.88 -9.71
C TYR A 31 8.32 -15.07 -8.22
N ASP A 32 9.45 -14.55 -7.78
CA ASP A 32 9.86 -14.58 -6.38
C ASP A 32 9.82 -13.18 -5.78
N ILE A 33 8.99 -13.01 -4.75
CA ILE A 33 8.80 -11.72 -4.07
C ILE A 33 10.11 -11.27 -3.41
N LYS A 34 10.93 -12.19 -2.89
CA LYS A 34 12.20 -11.83 -2.25
C LYS A 34 13.18 -11.25 -3.27
N SER A 35 13.22 -11.82 -4.46
CA SER A 35 14.00 -11.28 -5.58
C SER A 35 13.55 -9.87 -5.96
N ILE A 36 12.22 -9.63 -6.06
CA ILE A 36 11.67 -8.29 -6.32
C ILE A 36 12.08 -7.29 -5.23
N ILE A 37 12.00 -7.67 -3.95
CA ILE A 37 12.41 -6.82 -2.83
C ILE A 37 13.91 -6.52 -2.92
N HIS A 38 14.74 -7.53 -3.22
CA HIS A 38 16.19 -7.37 -3.31
C HIS A 38 16.61 -6.44 -4.44
N GLU A 39 15.88 -6.43 -5.56
CA GLU A 39 16.09 -5.47 -6.66
C GLU A 39 15.81 -4.01 -6.27
N GLN A 40 14.88 -3.78 -5.33
CA GLN A 40 14.54 -2.45 -4.85
C GLN A 40 15.35 -2.04 -3.61
N LEU A 41 15.89 -3.01 -2.88
CA LEU A 41 16.59 -2.80 -1.62
C LEU A 41 17.67 -3.87 -1.40
N GLU A 42 18.93 -3.48 -1.57
CA GLU A 42 20.08 -4.39 -1.45
C GLU A 42 20.18 -5.08 -0.08
N VAL A 43 19.78 -4.38 0.98
CA VAL A 43 19.80 -4.89 2.36
C VAL A 43 18.38 -5.23 2.80
N GLU A 44 18.19 -6.46 3.26
CA GLU A 44 16.91 -6.91 3.79
C GLU A 44 16.38 -5.96 4.89
N ASN A 45 15.08 -5.69 4.84
CA ASN A 45 14.43 -4.79 5.78
C ASN A 45 13.07 -5.33 6.19
N ASP A 46 12.93 -5.61 7.49
CA ASP A 46 11.73 -6.22 8.06
C ASP A 46 10.46 -5.41 7.81
N PHE A 47 10.56 -4.09 7.70
CA PHE A 47 9.41 -3.25 7.41
C PHE A 47 8.91 -3.42 5.98
N VAL A 48 9.83 -3.45 5.02
CA VAL A 48 9.48 -3.67 3.61
C VAL A 48 8.91 -5.07 3.44
N ASN A 49 9.52 -6.08 4.07
CA ASN A 49 8.99 -7.44 4.09
C ASN A 49 7.57 -7.45 4.67
N MET A 50 7.36 -6.86 5.85
CA MET A 50 6.05 -6.79 6.49
C MET A 50 4.99 -6.14 5.60
N LEU A 51 5.31 -5.02 4.94
CA LEU A 51 4.36 -4.35 4.05
C LEU A 51 4.07 -5.19 2.79
N VAL A 52 5.11 -5.66 2.09
CA VAL A 52 4.94 -6.35 0.80
C VAL A 52 4.25 -7.70 1.01
N PHE A 53 4.74 -8.53 1.93
CA PHE A 53 4.12 -9.83 2.19
C PHE A 53 2.75 -9.69 2.83
N GLY A 54 2.58 -8.75 3.76
CA GLY A 54 1.31 -8.52 4.42
C GLY A 54 0.21 -8.05 3.46
N VAL A 55 0.52 -7.11 2.56
CA VAL A 55 -0.42 -6.68 1.51
C VAL A 55 -0.80 -7.85 0.59
N ILE A 56 0.16 -8.69 0.19
CA ILE A 56 -0.12 -9.83 -0.69
C ILE A 56 -0.95 -10.89 0.03
N GLU A 57 -0.66 -11.18 1.29
CA GLU A 57 -1.42 -12.14 2.10
C GLU A 57 -2.86 -11.67 2.34
N LYS A 58 -3.06 -10.36 2.53
CA LYS A 58 -4.36 -9.73 2.79
C LYS A 58 -5.01 -9.12 1.56
N GLU A 59 -4.52 -9.42 0.35
CA GLU A 59 -4.92 -8.70 -0.86
C GLU A 59 -6.43 -8.77 -1.07
N LYS A 60 -7.05 -9.93 -0.80
CA LYS A 60 -8.49 -10.10 -0.95
C LYS A 60 -9.27 -9.23 0.04
N GLU A 61 -8.92 -9.25 1.33
CA GLU A 61 -9.63 -8.43 2.33
C GLU A 61 -9.40 -6.92 2.09
N ILE A 62 -8.19 -6.55 1.65
CA ILE A 62 -7.85 -5.17 1.26
C ILE A 62 -8.70 -4.73 0.07
N ASP A 63 -8.80 -5.54 -0.99
CA ASP A 63 -9.55 -5.21 -2.19
C ASP A 63 -11.06 -5.09 -1.88
N GLU A 64 -11.60 -6.00 -1.05
CA GLU A 64 -13.00 -5.95 -0.60
C GLU A 64 -13.28 -4.68 0.23
N LEU A 65 -12.37 -4.30 1.13
CA LEU A 65 -12.52 -3.12 1.97
C LEU A 65 -12.38 -1.82 1.15
N ALA A 66 -11.43 -1.76 0.23
CA ALA A 66 -11.29 -0.63 -0.69
C ALA A 66 -12.58 -0.44 -1.51
N ASP A 67 -13.09 -1.52 -2.11
CA ASP A 67 -14.29 -1.50 -2.96
C ASP A 67 -15.56 -1.12 -2.20
N LYS A 68 -15.62 -1.32 -0.88
CA LYS A 68 -16.73 -0.88 -0.03
C LYS A 68 -16.83 0.65 0.05
N TYR A 69 -15.68 1.34 -0.01
CA TYR A 69 -15.59 2.80 0.20
C TYR A 69 -15.20 3.58 -1.06
N LEU A 70 -14.78 2.91 -2.13
CA LEU A 70 -14.62 3.50 -3.46
C LEU A 70 -16.00 3.73 -4.10
N VAL A 71 -16.43 4.99 -4.18
CA VAL A 71 -17.68 5.38 -4.85
C VAL A 71 -17.45 5.41 -6.37
N ASP A 72 -18.27 4.68 -7.14
CA ASP A 72 -18.22 4.57 -8.61
C ASP A 72 -16.92 3.98 -9.20
N TRP A 73 -15.99 3.57 -8.34
CA TRP A 73 -14.68 3.03 -8.70
C TRP A 73 -14.54 1.61 -8.16
N LYS A 74 -13.60 0.89 -8.76
CA LYS A 74 -13.15 -0.42 -8.29
C LYS A 74 -11.65 -0.38 -8.15
N ILE A 75 -11.11 -0.99 -7.10
CA ILE A 75 -9.67 -0.95 -6.85
C ILE A 75 -8.88 -1.54 -8.03
N GLU A 76 -9.43 -2.55 -8.71
CA GLU A 76 -8.85 -3.15 -9.92
C GLU A 76 -8.69 -2.18 -11.09
N ARG A 77 -9.48 -1.10 -11.13
CA ARG A 77 -9.45 -0.07 -12.19
C ARG A 77 -8.42 1.02 -11.92
N LEU A 78 -7.87 1.07 -10.71
CA LEU A 78 -6.76 1.97 -10.40
C LEU A 78 -5.53 1.55 -11.20
N ASN A 79 -4.69 2.53 -11.53
CA ASN A 79 -3.37 2.18 -12.04
C ASN A 79 -2.60 1.41 -10.94
N LYS A 80 -1.57 0.66 -11.35
CA LYS A 80 -0.87 -0.25 -10.42
C LYS A 80 -0.16 0.46 -9.27
N VAL A 81 0.25 1.72 -9.46
CA VAL A 81 0.87 2.53 -8.42
C VAL A 81 -0.17 2.98 -7.40
N ASP A 82 -1.30 3.51 -7.86
CA ASP A 82 -2.41 3.93 -7.00
C ASP A 82 -2.97 2.74 -6.20
N LYS A 83 -3.14 1.57 -6.86
CA LYS A 83 -3.52 0.32 -6.16
C LYS A 83 -2.51 0.02 -5.05
N ALA A 84 -1.21 0.05 -5.34
CA ALA A 84 -0.18 -0.26 -4.34
C ALA A 84 -0.19 0.72 -3.15
N ILE A 85 -0.36 2.01 -3.39
CA ILE A 85 -0.42 3.02 -2.33
C ILE A 85 -1.65 2.82 -1.46
N LEU A 86 -2.83 2.65 -2.08
CA LEU A 86 -4.06 2.40 -1.33
C LEU A 86 -3.98 1.09 -0.54
N SER A 87 -3.46 0.01 -1.15
CA SER A 87 -3.29 -1.28 -0.48
C SER A 87 -2.35 -1.18 0.72
N ILE A 88 -1.22 -0.45 0.63
CA ILE A 88 -0.34 -0.20 1.77
C ILE A 88 -1.08 0.56 2.87
N GLY A 89 -1.79 1.63 2.51
CA GLY A 89 -2.53 2.44 3.48
C GLY A 89 -3.59 1.63 4.24
N ILE A 90 -4.38 0.82 3.52
CA ILE A 90 -5.38 -0.08 4.11
C ILE A 90 -4.71 -1.15 4.98
N TYR A 91 -3.62 -1.75 4.49
CA TYR A 91 -2.89 -2.77 5.22
C TYR A 91 -2.40 -2.25 6.57
N GLU A 92 -1.70 -1.11 6.56
CA GLU A 92 -1.19 -0.47 7.77
C GLU A 92 -2.33 -0.09 8.71
N LEU A 93 -3.40 0.51 8.18
CA LEU A 93 -4.55 0.99 8.96
C LEU A 93 -5.31 -0.12 9.70
N VAL A 94 -5.46 -1.29 9.07
CA VAL A 94 -6.35 -2.34 9.58
C VAL A 94 -5.59 -3.50 10.22
N PHE A 95 -4.45 -3.88 9.64
CA PHE A 95 -3.79 -5.14 9.96
C PHE A 95 -2.46 -4.97 10.73
N THR A 96 -2.12 -3.75 11.11
CA THR A 96 -0.89 -3.47 11.88
C THR A 96 -1.18 -2.62 13.12
N ASP A 97 -0.16 -2.43 13.95
CA ASP A 97 -0.19 -1.54 15.12
C ASP A 97 0.37 -0.14 14.80
N ILE A 98 0.42 0.23 13.52
CA ILE A 98 0.81 1.58 13.11
C ILE A 98 -0.35 2.52 13.41
N PRO A 99 -0.13 3.65 14.10
CA PRO A 99 -1.21 4.57 14.44
C PRO A 99 -1.99 4.99 13.21
N SER A 100 -3.32 4.97 13.29
CA SER A 100 -4.19 5.14 12.12
C SER A 100 -3.90 6.44 11.35
N ILE A 101 -3.71 7.54 12.08
CA ILE A 101 -3.38 8.86 11.50
C ILE A 101 -2.03 8.84 10.77
N VAL A 102 -1.05 8.06 11.24
CA VAL A 102 0.25 7.92 10.57
C VAL A 102 0.09 7.14 9.27
N ALA A 103 -0.64 6.01 9.30
CA ALA A 103 -0.91 5.21 8.10
C ALA A 103 -1.61 6.04 6.99
N ILE A 104 -2.65 6.78 7.37
CA ILE A 104 -3.40 7.66 6.45
C ILE A 104 -2.48 8.73 5.85
N ASN A 105 -1.79 9.49 6.71
CA ASN A 105 -0.92 10.58 6.25
C ASN A 105 0.20 10.09 5.33
N GLU A 106 0.82 8.96 5.65
CA GLU A 106 1.93 8.42 4.85
C GLU A 106 1.46 7.92 3.49
N ALA A 107 0.28 7.29 3.39
CA ALA A 107 -0.31 6.91 2.11
C ALA A 107 -0.63 8.14 1.25
N VAL A 108 -1.18 9.20 1.85
CA VAL A 108 -1.52 10.46 1.17
C VAL A 108 -0.27 11.23 0.73
N GLU A 109 0.76 11.31 1.56
CA GLU A 109 2.04 11.93 1.16
C GLU A 109 2.73 11.14 0.05
N LEU A 110 2.61 9.81 0.06
CA LEU A 110 3.13 8.99 -1.02
C LEU A 110 2.33 9.21 -2.32
N SER A 111 1.00 9.29 -2.28
CA SER A 111 0.19 9.55 -3.47
C SER A 111 0.47 10.91 -4.10
N LYS A 112 0.75 11.95 -3.30
CA LYS A 112 1.13 13.29 -3.83
C LYS A 112 2.36 13.26 -4.73
N LYS A 113 3.25 12.27 -4.56
CA LYS A 113 4.46 12.12 -5.40
C LYS A 113 4.20 11.38 -6.71
N TYR A 114 3.17 10.54 -6.77
CA TYR A 114 3.00 9.53 -7.81
C TYR A 114 1.68 9.61 -8.56
N SER A 115 0.71 10.37 -8.04
CA SER A 115 -0.67 10.41 -8.51
C SER A 115 -1.12 11.86 -8.69
N ASP A 116 -2.23 12.07 -9.41
CA ASP A 116 -2.82 13.39 -9.50
C ASP A 116 -3.57 13.80 -8.21
N GLU A 117 -3.99 15.06 -8.16
CA GLU A 117 -4.68 15.62 -7.00
C GLU A 117 -6.04 14.93 -6.74
N ALA A 118 -6.74 14.50 -7.80
CA ALA A 118 -8.04 13.85 -7.67
C ALA A 118 -7.90 12.46 -7.04
N VAL A 119 -6.91 11.68 -7.48
CA VAL A 119 -6.57 10.38 -6.91
C VAL A 119 -6.08 10.52 -5.47
N THR A 120 -5.26 11.52 -5.17
CA THR A 120 -4.80 11.79 -3.80
C THR A 120 -5.97 12.06 -2.85
N LYS A 121 -6.94 12.88 -3.27
CA LYS A 121 -8.16 13.15 -2.48
C LYS A 121 -9.01 11.89 -2.32
N MET A 122 -9.10 11.06 -3.36
CA MET A 122 -9.81 9.79 -3.32
C MET A 122 -9.17 8.81 -2.33
N ILE A 123 -7.84 8.64 -2.34
CA ILE A 123 -7.11 7.79 -1.38
C ILE A 123 -7.36 8.28 0.05
N ASN A 124 -7.23 9.59 0.30
CA ASN A 124 -7.50 10.16 1.62
C ASN A 124 -8.95 9.86 2.06
N GLY A 125 -9.93 10.12 1.19
CA GLY A 125 -11.34 9.88 1.49
C GLY A 125 -11.65 8.40 1.76
N VAL A 126 -11.06 7.46 1.03
CA VAL A 126 -11.26 6.02 1.27
C VAL A 126 -10.70 5.63 2.64
N LEU A 127 -9.47 6.02 2.95
CA LEU A 127 -8.82 5.67 4.21
C LEU A 127 -9.52 6.32 5.41
N ASP A 128 -9.95 7.57 5.28
CA ASP A 128 -10.76 8.26 6.31
C ASP A 128 -12.09 7.52 6.55
N ASN A 129 -12.77 7.08 5.48
CA ASN A 129 -14.02 6.33 5.64
C ASN A 129 -13.79 4.98 6.33
N ILE A 130 -12.71 4.26 5.99
CA ILE A 130 -12.35 3.00 6.67
C ILE A 130 -12.10 3.25 8.16
N TYR A 131 -11.31 4.27 8.50
CA TYR A 131 -10.98 4.63 9.87
C TYR A 131 -12.24 4.87 10.74
N HIS A 132 -13.21 5.61 10.24
CA HIS A 132 -14.43 5.93 11.01
C HIS A 132 -15.49 4.82 11.04
N ASN A 133 -15.47 3.86 10.10
CA ASN A 133 -16.56 2.87 9.95
C ASN A 133 -16.17 1.43 10.32
N GLU A 134 -14.88 1.15 10.51
CA GLU A 134 -14.39 -0.17 10.96
C GLU A 134 -13.99 -0.17 12.45
N ASP A 135 -14.53 0.77 13.24
CA ASP A 135 -14.30 0.92 14.69
C ASP A 135 -12.81 1.01 15.08
N LEU A 136 -12.02 1.78 14.31
CA LEU A 136 -10.57 1.92 14.49
C LEU A 136 -10.15 3.13 15.34
N ASP A 137 -11.10 3.86 15.94
CA ASP A 137 -10.88 5.15 16.65
C ASP A 137 -9.93 5.08 17.87
N GLU A 138 -9.54 3.88 18.32
CA GLU A 138 -8.72 3.67 19.53
C GLU A 138 -7.30 3.15 19.26
N ARG A 139 -6.83 3.09 17.99
CA ARG A 139 -5.52 2.51 17.60
C ARG A 139 -4.42 3.53 17.28
#